data_AF-A0A257N8N2-F1
#
_entry.id   AF-A0A257N8N2-F1
#
_cell.length_a   1.000
_cell.length_b   1.000
_cell.length_c   1.000
_cell.angle_alpha   90.00
_cell.angle_beta   90.00
_cell.angle_gamma   90.00
#
_symmetry.space_group_name_H-M   'P 1'
#
loop_
_entity.id
_entity.type
_entity.pdbx_description
1 polymer ?
#
loop_
_entity_poly.entity_id
_entity_poly.type
_entity_poly.pdbx_seq_one_letter_code
_entity_poly.pdbx_strand_id
1 'polypeptide(L)'
;MTYITESMILECYEAYKAGRRECFPKGMNETSAKMTMIWLDSILRTYKPYKRSGSYMQHEVILKKIKQDYGNEKARRAALARINVAINLPLIRLLKSYIDPAPSGNEK
;
A
#
# COMPACT_ATOMS: atom_id res chain seq x y z
N MET A 1 1.21 12.78 20.63
CA MET A 1 1.57 11.66 19.72
C MET A 1 0.94 12.01 18.37
N THR A 2 1.73 12.25 17.32
CA THR A 2 1.16 12.70 16.03
C THR A 2 0.65 11.50 15.25
N TYR A 3 -0.65 11.44 15.02
CA TYR A 3 -1.29 10.35 14.31
C TYR A 3 -1.09 10.52 12.80
N ILE A 4 -0.65 9.46 12.13
CA ILE A 4 -0.58 9.43 10.66
C ILE A 4 -2.01 9.42 10.13
N THR A 5 -2.32 10.35 9.23
CA THR A 5 -3.63 10.44 8.57
C THR A 5 -3.58 9.87 7.16
N GLU A 6 -4.76 9.54 6.62
CA GLU A 6 -4.91 9.12 5.21
C GLU A 6 -4.36 10.19 4.24
N SER A 7 -4.61 11.47 4.51
CA SER A 7 -4.12 12.57 3.66
C SER A 7 -2.59 12.59 3.56
N MET A 8 -1.87 12.39 4.67
CA MET A 8 -0.41 12.32 4.68
C MET A 8 0.11 11.17 3.82
N ILE A 9 -0.56 10.01 3.89
CA ILE A 9 -0.19 8.84 3.11
C ILE A 9 -0.41 9.08 1.61
N LEU A 10 -1.52 9.73 1.25
CA LEU A 10 -1.84 10.09 -0.13
C LEU A 10 -0.88 11.16 -0.68
N GLU A 11 -0.44 12.12 0.13
CA GLU A 11 0.59 13.08 -0.24
C GLU A 11 1.91 12.39 -0.63
N CYS A 12 2.37 11.44 0.19
CA CYS A 12 3.53 10.60 -0.14
C CYS A 12 3.33 9.81 -1.44
N TYR A 13 2.13 9.24 -1.64
CA TYR A 13 1.79 8.50 -2.85
C TYR A 13 1.89 9.36 -4.11
N GLU A 14 1.24 10.53 -4.10
CA GLU A 14 1.24 11.44 -5.25
C GLU A 14 2.63 12.04 -5.49
N ALA A 15 3.40 12.33 -4.43
CA ALA A 15 4.80 12.73 -4.56
C ALA A 15 5.64 11.64 -5.25
N TYR A 16 5.50 10.39 -4.82
CA TYR A 16 6.18 9.25 -5.43
C TYR A 16 5.82 9.08 -6.91
N LYS A 17 4.52 9.19 -7.24
CA LYS A 17 4.02 9.09 -8.63
C LYS A 17 4.59 10.21 -9.52
N ALA A 18 4.75 11.41 -8.97
CA ALA A 18 5.40 12.54 -9.63
C ALA A 18 6.95 12.41 -9.71
N GLY A 19 7.53 11.27 -9.31
CA GLY A 19 8.98 11.03 -9.36
C GLY A 19 9.75 11.59 -8.17
N ARG A 20 9.09 12.23 -7.20
CA ARG A 20 9.74 12.72 -5.98
C ARG A 20 9.94 11.56 -5.01
N ARG A 21 11.19 11.22 -4.74
CA ARG A 21 11.56 10.08 -3.87
C ARG A 21 11.59 10.41 -2.38
N GLU A 22 11.51 11.70 -2.06
CA GLU A 22 11.40 12.21 -0.71
C GLU A 22 10.15 13.08 -0.59
N CYS A 23 9.38 12.85 0.47
CA CYS A 23 8.17 13.60 0.77
C CYS A 23 7.99 13.59 2.28
N PHE A 24 7.69 14.76 2.86
CA PHE A 24 7.47 14.93 4.29
C PHE A 24 6.18 15.73 4.51
N PRO A 25 5.01 15.04 4.51
CA PRO A 25 3.73 15.70 4.73
C PRO A 25 3.71 16.48 6.04
N LYS A 26 3.04 17.63 6.06
CA LYS A 26 2.98 18.49 7.25
C LYS A 26 2.36 17.72 8.43
N GLY A 27 3.10 17.59 9.53
CA GLY A 27 2.67 16.86 10.72
C GLY A 27 2.99 15.36 10.69
N MET A 28 3.50 14.81 9.59
CA MET A 28 4.06 13.46 9.58
C MET A 28 5.50 13.51 10.09
N ASN A 29 5.88 12.59 11.00
CA ASN A 29 7.29 12.49 11.38
C ASN A 29 8.13 11.91 10.22
N GLU A 30 9.41 12.28 10.20
CA GLU A 30 10.35 11.94 9.13
C GLU A 30 10.48 10.42 8.91
N THR A 31 10.58 9.64 10.00
CA THR A 31 10.69 8.18 9.95
C THR A 31 9.47 7.57 9.26
N SER A 32 8.26 7.96 9.63
CA SER A 32 7.02 7.45 9.02
C SER A 32 6.89 7.84 7.55
N ALA A 33 7.33 9.03 7.18
CA ALA A 33 7.32 9.48 5.80
C ALA A 33 8.34 8.68 4.95
N LYS A 34 9.59 8.53 5.42
CA LYS A 34 10.60 7.66 4.77
C LYS A 34 10.13 6.22 4.62
N MET A 35 9.51 5.65 5.66
CA MET A 35 8.97 4.30 5.61
C MET A 35 7.86 4.15 4.56
N THR A 36 7.02 5.18 4.40
CA THR A 36 5.98 5.22 3.37
C THR A 36 6.60 5.24 1.97
N MET A 37 7.61 6.08 1.75
CA MET A 37 8.33 6.17 0.46
C MET A 37 9.07 4.89 0.10
N ILE A 38 9.75 4.26 1.06
CA ILE A 38 10.44 2.98 0.85
C ILE A 38 9.42 1.89 0.47
N TRP A 39 8.27 1.87 1.15
CA TRP A 39 7.24 0.89 0.85
C TRP A 39 6.64 1.08 -0.55
N LEU A 40 6.40 2.34 -0.96
CA LEU A 40 5.99 2.67 -2.33
C LEU A 40 7.02 2.21 -3.36
N ASP A 41 8.32 2.37 -3.10
CA ASP A 41 9.39 1.87 -3.97
C ASP A 41 9.40 0.34 -4.04
N SER A 42 9.22 -0.32 -2.89
CA SER A 42 9.13 -1.77 -2.79
C SER A 42 8.01 -2.35 -3.65
N ILE A 43 6.86 -1.69 -3.67
CA ILE A 43 5.66 -2.19 -4.36
C ILE A 43 5.59 -1.76 -5.82
N LEU A 44 5.84 -0.49 -6.11
CA LEU A 44 5.59 0.09 -7.43
C LEU A 44 6.78 -0.08 -8.37
N ARG A 45 8.00 -0.24 -7.85
CA ARG A 45 9.22 -0.35 -8.65
C ARG A 45 9.83 -1.73 -8.61
N THR A 46 10.09 -2.27 -7.41
CA THR A 46 10.91 -3.48 -7.28
C THR A 46 10.10 -4.76 -7.13
N TYR A 47 8.81 -4.68 -6.79
CA TYR A 47 7.96 -5.79 -6.36
C TYR A 47 8.60 -6.68 -5.28
N LYS A 48 9.59 -6.14 -4.55
CA LYS A 48 10.29 -6.88 -3.51
C LYS A 48 9.49 -6.79 -2.21
N PRO A 49 9.57 -7.82 -1.34
CA PRO A 49 8.94 -7.75 -0.04
C PRO A 49 9.65 -6.73 0.85
N TYR A 50 8.90 -5.74 1.34
CA TYR A 50 9.39 -4.87 2.39
C TYR A 50 9.22 -5.57 3.74
N LYS A 51 10.34 -5.91 4.39
CA LYS A 51 10.37 -6.77 5.60
C LYS A 51 9.90 -6.11 6.89
N ARG A 52 9.61 -4.80 6.89
CA ARG A 52 9.18 -4.08 8.09
C ARG A 52 7.68 -3.85 8.10
N SER A 53 7.07 -4.09 9.26
CA SER A 53 5.66 -3.81 9.53
C SER A 53 5.38 -2.31 9.39
N GLY A 54 4.80 -1.89 8.27
CA GLY A 54 4.12 -0.60 8.18
C GLY A 54 2.80 -0.64 8.95
N SER A 55 2.23 0.53 9.27
CA SER A 55 0.89 0.60 9.88
C SER A 55 -0.14 0.01 8.93
N TYR A 56 -1.04 -0.85 9.42
CA TYR A 56 -2.13 -1.44 8.64
C TYR A 56 -2.90 -0.40 7.82
N MET A 57 -3.14 0.78 8.40
CA MET A 57 -3.80 1.91 7.75
C MET A 57 -3.02 2.41 6.52
N GLN A 58 -1.69 2.55 6.61
CA GLN A 58 -0.85 2.96 5.47
C GLN A 58 -0.99 1.98 4.31
N HIS A 59 -1.04 0.68 4.64
CA HIS A 59 -1.19 -0.37 3.64
C HIS A 59 -2.54 -0.31 2.93
N GLU A 60 -3.62 -0.20 3.70
CA GLU A 60 -4.97 -0.15 3.16
C GLU A 60 -5.16 1.04 2.22
N VAL A 61 -4.74 2.24 2.64
CA VAL A 61 -4.85 3.48 1.85
C VAL A 61 -4.11 3.36 0.53
N ILE A 62 -2.86 2.91 0.53
CA ILE A 62 -2.06 2.81 -0.69
C ILE A 62 -2.56 1.69 -1.60
N LEU A 63 -2.97 0.53 -1.07
CA LEU A 63 -3.54 -0.53 -1.90
C LEU A 63 -4.84 -0.08 -2.58
N LYS A 64 -5.70 0.63 -1.84
CA LYS A 64 -6.91 1.25 -2.40
C LYS A 64 -6.56 2.24 -3.51
N LYS A 65 -5.54 3.07 -3.31
CA LYS A 65 -5.08 4.05 -4.31
C LYS A 65 -4.46 3.38 -5.54
N ILE A 66 -3.66 2.31 -5.37
CA ILE A 66 -3.14 1.50 -6.48
C ILE A 66 -4.27 0.87 -7.28
N LYS A 67 -5.31 0.35 -6.60
CA LYS A 67 -6.49 -0.21 -7.26
C LYS A 67 -7.24 0.84 -8.09
N GLN A 68 -7.35 2.07 -7.57
CA GLN A 68 -7.96 3.18 -8.30
C GLN A 68 -7.14 3.59 -9.53
N ASP A 69 -5.82 3.77 -9.36
CA ASP A 69 -4.95 4.31 -10.42
C ASP A 69 -4.57 3.26 -11.48
N TYR A 70 -4.51 1.97 -11.12
CA TYR A 70 -3.99 0.91 -12.01
C TYR A 70 -4.86 -0.35 -12.10
N GLY A 71 -5.99 -0.41 -11.38
CA GLY A 71 -6.88 -1.57 -11.39
C GLY A 71 -6.53 -2.69 -10.42
N ASN A 72 -7.41 -3.70 -10.37
CA ASN A 72 -7.36 -4.80 -9.40
C ASN A 72 -6.09 -5.65 -9.49
N GLU A 73 -5.60 -5.91 -10.71
CA GLU A 73 -4.46 -6.81 -10.91
C GLU A 73 -3.18 -6.25 -10.29
N LYS A 74 -2.91 -4.95 -10.49
CA LYS A 74 -1.72 -4.31 -9.92
C LYS A 74 -1.83 -4.17 -8.40
N ALA A 75 -3.02 -3.90 -7.89
CA ALA A 75 -3.29 -3.90 -6.45
C ALA A 75 -3.06 -5.29 -5.84
N ARG A 76 -3.49 -6.37 -6.51
CA ARG A 76 -3.25 -7.75 -6.09
C ARG A 76 -1.75 -8.06 -6.06
N ARG A 77 -1.00 -7.75 -7.11
CA ARG A 77 0.47 -7.94 -7.15
C ARG A 77 1.18 -7.16 -6.03
N ALA A 78 0.78 -5.91 -5.82
CA ALA A 78 1.28 -5.06 -4.75
C ALA A 78 1.05 -5.66 -3.35
N ALA A 79 -0.15 -6.21 -3.14
CA ALA A 79 -0.52 -6.82 -1.87
C ALA A 79 0.22 -8.17 -1.67
N LEU A 80 0.38 -8.97 -2.73
CA LEU A 80 1.13 -10.24 -2.71
C LEU A 80 2.63 -10.05 -2.45
N ALA A 81 3.24 -8.95 -2.90
CA ALA A 81 4.65 -8.65 -2.65
C ALA A 81 5.01 -8.69 -1.15
N ARG A 82 4.03 -8.53 -0.25
CA ARG A 82 4.23 -8.63 1.20
C ARG A 82 4.21 -10.07 1.75
N ILE A 83 3.50 -11.00 1.10
CA ILE A 83 3.26 -12.36 1.64
C ILE A 83 4.55 -13.18 1.75
N ASN A 84 5.58 -12.87 0.96
CA ASN A 84 6.85 -13.58 1.03
C ASN A 84 7.66 -13.32 2.31
N VAL A 85 7.23 -12.41 3.19
CA VAL A 85 7.91 -12.17 4.46
C VAL A 85 6.90 -12.05 5.59
N ALA A 86 6.76 -13.15 6.33
CA ALA A 86 6.04 -13.31 7.60
C ALA A 86 4.51 -13.18 7.52
N ILE A 87 3.87 -14.33 7.73
CA ILE A 87 2.43 -14.54 7.91
C ILE A 87 1.88 -13.56 8.95
N ASN A 88 1.15 -12.54 8.49
CA ASN A 88 0.42 -11.60 9.35
C ASN A 88 -1.08 -11.74 9.03
N LEU A 89 -1.80 -12.47 9.89
CA LEU A 89 -3.19 -12.92 9.69
C LEU A 89 -4.19 -11.81 9.27
N PRO A 90 -4.15 -10.57 9.83
CA PRO A 90 -5.07 -9.51 9.44
C PRO A 90 -4.87 -9.07 7.97
N LEU A 91 -3.63 -9.12 7.49
CA LEU A 91 -3.35 -8.78 6.11
C LEU A 91 -3.86 -9.85 5.15
N ILE A 92 -3.85 -11.12 5.55
CA ILE A 92 -4.41 -12.22 4.74
C ILE A 92 -5.90 -12.00 4.51
N ARG A 93 -6.64 -11.48 5.51
CA ARG A 93 -8.07 -11.15 5.35
C ARG A 93 -8.29 -10.00 4.37
N LEU A 94 -7.48 -8.94 4.46
CA LEU A 94 -7.48 -7.86 3.47
C LEU A 94 -7.12 -8.42 2.09
N LEU A 95 -6.10 -9.26 2.00
CA LEU A 95 -5.63 -9.89 0.75
C LEU A 95 -6.69 -10.78 0.12
N LYS A 96 -7.47 -11.55 0.90
CA LYS A 96 -8.56 -12.37 0.38
C LYS A 96 -9.58 -11.56 -0.41
N SER A 97 -9.90 -10.33 0.01
CA SER A 97 -10.81 -9.47 -0.77
C SER A 97 -10.22 -8.96 -2.09
N TYR A 98 -8.90 -9.06 -2.27
CA TYR A 98 -8.20 -8.77 -3.54
C TYR A 98 -7.87 -10.03 -4.35
N ILE A 99 -7.77 -11.20 -3.72
CA ILE A 99 -7.38 -12.48 -4.34
C ILE A 99 -8.61 -13.26 -4.83
N ASP A 100 -9.69 -13.25 -4.05
CA ASP A 100 -10.99 -13.84 -4.39
C ASP A 100 -11.97 -12.70 -4.67
N PRO A 101 -12.02 -12.14 -5.90
CA PRO A 101 -13.20 -11.40 -6.28
C PRO A 101 -14.36 -12.40 -6.17
N ALA A 102 -15.39 -12.07 -5.37
CA ALA A 102 -16.63 -12.84 -5.36
C ALA A 102 -16.99 -13.16 -6.82
N PRO A 103 -17.35 -14.42 -7.15
CA PRO A 103 -17.67 -14.77 -8.52
C PRO A 103 -18.69 -13.76 -9.00
N SER A 104 -18.32 -13.02 -10.05
CA SER A 104 -19.22 -12.12 -10.74
C SER A 104 -20.33 -13.00 -11.28
N GLY A 105 -21.39 -13.17 -10.49
CA GLY A 105 -22.63 -13.81 -10.87
C GLY A 105 -23.30 -12.97 -11.94
N ASN A 106 -22.77 -13.03 -13.15
CA ASN A 106 -23.55 -12.85 -14.36
C ASN A 106 -24.12 -14.23 -14.69
N GLU A 107 -25.14 -14.64 -13.94
CA GLU A 107 -26.12 -15.56 -14.50
C GLU A 107 -27.12 -14.71 -15.29
N LYS A 108 -27.23 -15.08 -16.56
CA LYS A 108 -28.09 -14.49 -17.58
C LYS A 108 -29.56 -14.67 -17.27
#